data_AF-A0A164JUR9-F1
#
_entry.id   AF-A0A164JUR9-F1
#
_cell.length_a   1.000
_cell.length_b   1.000
_cell.length_c   1.000
_cell.angle_alpha   90.00
_cell.angle_beta   90.00
_cell.angle_gamma   90.00
#
_symmetry.space_group_name_H-M   'P 1'
#
loop_
_entity.id
_entity.type
_entity.pdbx_description
1 polymer ?
#
loop_
_entity_poly.entity_id
_entity_poly.type
_entity_poly.pdbx_seq_one_letter_code
_entity_poly.pdbx_strand_id
1 'polypeptide(L)'
;MNDTEPRGPIRPEDATGGWQLVADVGEYWLVRLHGVYNLEIRATAASSCALRVRRDDATVREASATDIGYLKDVAQQWIHEH
;
A
#
# COMPACT_ATOMS: atom_id res chain seq x y z
N MET A 1 2.02 2.39 -28.82
CA MET A 1 1.21 2.70 -27.62
C MET A 1 1.81 1.84 -26.51
N ASN A 2 2.60 2.44 -25.61
CA ASN A 2 3.22 1.71 -24.50
C ASN A 2 2.19 1.57 -23.38
N ASP A 3 1.35 0.55 -23.53
CA ASP A 3 0.42 0.10 -22.50
C ASP A 3 1.24 -0.67 -21.45
N THR A 4 1.96 0.09 -20.62
CA THR A 4 2.68 -0.46 -19.47
C THR A 4 1.77 -0.24 -18.27
N GLU A 5 0.58 -0.84 -18.31
CA GLU A 5 -0.25 -0.92 -17.11
C GLU A 5 0.57 -1.59 -16.00
N PRO A 6 0.73 -0.95 -14.85
CA PRO A 6 1.51 -1.50 -13.75
C PRO A 6 0.84 -2.76 -13.22
N ARG A 7 1.68 -3.70 -12.78
CA ARG A 7 1.21 -5.01 -12.32
C ARG A 7 0.46 -4.88 -10.99
N GLY A 8 -0.62 -5.65 -10.88
CA GLY A 8 -1.36 -5.83 -9.62
C GLY A 8 -2.70 -5.06 -9.56
N PRO A 9 -3.37 -5.09 -8.40
CA PRO A 9 -4.70 -4.50 -8.24
C PRO A 9 -4.68 -2.98 -7.99
N ILE A 10 -3.52 -2.37 -7.72
CA ILE A 10 -3.41 -0.97 -7.29
C ILE A 10 -3.59 -0.02 -8.47
N ARG A 11 -4.45 0.98 -8.31
CA ARG A 11 -4.76 1.99 -9.33
C ARG A 11 -4.57 3.41 -8.77
N PRO A 12 -4.41 4.44 -9.64
CA PRO A 12 -4.27 5.82 -9.17
C PRO A 12 -5.46 6.34 -8.36
N GLU A 13 -6.66 5.82 -8.62
CA GLU A 13 -7.88 6.12 -7.86
C GLU A 13 -7.80 5.67 -6.38
N ASP A 14 -6.90 4.75 -6.05
CA ASP A 14 -6.66 4.33 -4.68
C ASP A 14 -5.87 5.36 -3.85
N ALA A 15 -5.34 6.43 -4.46
CA ALA A 15 -4.64 7.51 -3.76
C ALA A 15 -5.60 8.46 -3.02
N THR A 16 -6.41 7.89 -2.13
CA THR A 16 -7.47 8.57 -1.38
C THR A 16 -7.30 8.32 0.11
N GLY A 17 -7.92 9.15 0.97
CA GLY A 17 -7.85 8.95 2.42
C GLY A 17 -6.46 9.16 3.03
N GLY A 18 -5.69 10.09 2.47
CA GLY A 18 -4.32 10.40 2.93
C GLY A 18 -3.24 9.43 2.42
N TRP A 19 -3.61 8.49 1.56
CA TRP A 19 -2.66 7.66 0.81
C TRP A 19 -2.13 8.40 -0.41
N GLN A 20 -0.85 8.27 -0.66
CA GLN A 20 -0.18 8.78 -1.85
C GLN A 20 0.18 7.62 -2.76
N LEU A 21 -0.10 7.74 -4.05
CA LEU A 21 0.40 6.80 -5.05
C LEU A 21 1.88 7.09 -5.31
N VAL A 22 2.68 6.05 -5.26
CA VAL A 22 4.02 6.04 -5.83
C VAL A 22 3.98 5.18 -7.09
N ALA A 23 4.46 5.77 -8.18
CA ALA A 23 4.56 5.13 -9.49
C ALA A 23 6.04 4.99 -9.85
N ASP A 24 6.49 3.75 -9.99
CA ASP A 24 7.82 3.41 -10.51
C ASP A 24 7.69 2.47 -11.73
N VAL A 25 8.81 2.11 -12.34
CA VAL A 25 8.81 1.39 -13.62
C VAL A 25 8.14 0.02 -13.48
N GLY A 26 6.87 -0.05 -13.89
CA GLY A 26 6.06 -1.27 -13.91
C GLY A 26 5.34 -1.61 -12.59
N GLU A 27 5.44 -0.76 -11.56
CA GLU A 27 4.83 -1.02 -10.25
C GLU A 27 4.16 0.24 -9.69
N TYR A 28 2.96 0.06 -9.15
CA TYR A 28 2.26 1.05 -8.34
C TYR A 28 2.17 0.56 -6.90
N TRP A 29 2.40 1.45 -5.96
CA TRP A 29 2.12 1.21 -4.55
C TRP A 29 1.58 2.45 -3.86
N LEU A 30 0.90 2.24 -2.74
CA LEU A 30 0.38 3.33 -1.92
C LEU A 30 1.28 3.50 -0.71
N VAL A 31 1.55 4.74 -0.34
CA VAL A 31 2.27 5.09 0.88
C VAL A 31 1.44 6.02 1.75
N ARG A 32 1.57 5.87 3.06
CA ARG A 32 1.00 6.79 4.04
C ARG A 32 1.93 6.89 5.24
N LEU A 33 2.29 8.11 5.60
CA LEU A 33 3.13 8.37 6.76
C LEU A 33 2.25 8.57 8.00
N HIS A 34 2.69 7.99 9.12
CA HIS A 34 2.07 8.19 10.43
C HIS A 34 3.13 8.22 11.53
N GLY A 35 3.46 9.41 12.02
CA GLY A 35 4.53 9.59 13.02
C GLY A 35 5.88 9.09 12.49
N VAL A 36 6.45 8.09 13.18
CA VAL A 36 7.71 7.41 12.78
C VAL A 36 7.49 6.22 11.86
N TYR A 37 6.23 5.94 11.50
CA TYR A 37 5.86 4.77 10.70
C TYR A 37 5.57 5.15 9.26
N ASN A 38 6.02 4.28 8.36
CA ASN A 38 5.67 4.32 6.94
C ASN A 38 4.81 3.10 6.61
N LEU A 39 3.57 3.35 6.20
CA LEU A 39 2.64 2.30 5.78
C LEU A 39 2.69 2.23 4.26
N GLU A 40 2.97 1.05 3.72
CA GLU A 40 3.06 0.79 2.29
C GLU A 40 2.07 -0.30 1.89
N ILE A 41 1.22 -0.08 0.89
CA ILE A 41 0.43 -1.14 0.25
C ILE A 41 1.04 -1.43 -1.10
N ARG A 42 1.62 -2.62 -1.29
CA ARG A 42 2.28 -3.05 -2.52
C ARG A 42 1.56 -4.23 -3.14
N ALA A 43 1.53 -4.31 -4.47
CA ALA A 43 1.11 -5.52 -5.16
C ALA A 43 2.14 -6.64 -4.89
N THR A 44 1.67 -7.81 -4.50
CA THR A 44 2.51 -9.01 -4.32
C THR A 44 2.25 -10.06 -5.41
N ALA A 45 1.09 -9.99 -6.05
CA ALA A 45 0.71 -10.81 -7.20
C ALA A 45 -0.25 -10.01 -8.10
N ALA A 46 -0.67 -10.62 -9.22
CA ALA A 46 -1.61 -9.97 -10.17
C ALA A 46 -2.93 -9.53 -9.52
N SER A 47 -3.40 -10.26 -8.50
CA SER A 47 -4.67 -10.01 -7.82
C SER A 47 -4.53 -9.80 -6.31
N SER A 48 -3.30 -9.71 -5.79
CA SER A 48 -3.04 -9.64 -4.35
C SER A 48 -2.11 -8.49 -4.03
N CYS A 49 -2.33 -7.88 -2.87
CA CYS A 49 -1.51 -6.82 -2.33
C CYS A 49 -1.21 -7.10 -0.84
N ALA A 50 -0.18 -6.43 -0.33
CA ALA A 50 0.19 -6.51 1.07
C ALA A 50 0.43 -5.12 1.64
N LEU A 51 -0.15 -4.89 2.82
CA LEU A 51 0.17 -3.79 3.70
C LEU A 51 1.43 -4.15 4.48
N ARG A 52 2.42 -3.27 4.46
CA ARG A 52 3.63 -3.32 5.28
C ARG A 52 3.70 -2.05 6.11
N VAL A 53 3.81 -2.21 7.42
CA VAL A 53 4.12 -1.10 8.32
C VAL A 53 5.59 -1.16 8.64
N ARG A 54 6.32 -0.09 8.32
CA ARG A 54 7.76 0.01 8.51
C ARG A 54 8.10 1.09 9.53
N ARG A 55 9.13 0.83 10.32
CA ARG A 55 9.75 1.77 11.25
C ARG A 55 11.26 1.65 11.09
N ASP A 56 11.93 2.77 10.81
CA ASP A 56 13.40 2.81 10.68
C ASP A 56 13.95 1.66 9.80
N ASP A 57 13.33 1.48 8.63
CA ASP A 57 13.57 0.41 7.63
C ASP A 57 13.09 -1.01 7.97
N ALA A 58 12.80 -1.31 9.24
CA ALA A 58 12.28 -2.60 9.68
C ALA A 58 10.77 -2.74 9.48
N THR A 59 10.31 -3.86 8.92
CA THR A 59 8.87 -4.19 8.86
C THR A 59 8.40 -4.65 10.25
N VAL A 60 7.52 -3.88 10.87
CA VAL A 60 6.94 -4.20 12.19
C VAL A 60 5.62 -4.95 12.07
N ARG A 61 4.95 -4.85 10.91
CA ARG A 61 3.73 -5.59 10.62
C ARG A 61 3.56 -5.81 9.13
N GLU A 62 3.01 -6.95 8.76
CA GLU A 62 2.59 -7.27 7.40
C GLU A 62 1.19 -7.89 7.41
N ALA A 63 0.36 -7.54 6.44
CA ALA A 63 -0.93 -8.16 6.19
C ALA A 63 -1.16 -8.24 4.68
N SER A 64 -1.70 -9.35 4.18
CA SER A 64 -1.97 -9.56 2.75
C SER A 64 -3.46 -9.71 2.49
N ALA A 65 -3.95 -9.09 1.42
CA ALA A 65 -5.33 -9.25 0.96
C ALA A 65 -5.44 -9.05 -0.55
N THR A 66 -6.56 -9.44 -1.13
CA THR A 66 -6.91 -9.13 -2.53
C THR A 66 -7.61 -7.79 -2.66
N ASP A 67 -8.11 -7.24 -1.55
CA ASP A 67 -8.88 -6.00 -1.51
C ASP A 67 -8.07 -4.87 -0.87
N ILE A 68 -7.92 -3.76 -1.60
CA ILE A 68 -7.15 -2.59 -1.16
C ILE A 68 -7.90 -1.83 -0.06
N GLY A 69 -9.23 -1.75 -0.13
CA GLY A 69 -10.06 -1.10 0.88
C GLY A 69 -9.86 -1.75 2.24
N TYR A 70 -9.92 -3.08 2.29
CA TYR A 70 -9.62 -3.85 3.49
C TYR A 70 -8.22 -3.56 4.05
N LEU A 71 -7.19 -3.46 3.22
CA LEU A 71 -5.84 -3.12 3.70
C LEU A 71 -5.76 -1.68 4.26
N LYS A 72 -6.52 -0.74 3.68
CA LYS A 72 -6.62 0.62 4.21
C LYS A 72 -7.33 0.63 5.57
N ASP A 73 -8.36 -0.19 5.75
CA ASP A 73 -9.04 -0.34 7.05
C ASP A 73 -8.11 -0.96 8.10
N VAL A 74 -7.37 -2.01 7.74
CA VAL A 74 -6.36 -2.62 8.63
C VAL A 74 -5.28 -1.60 9.01
N ALA A 75 -4.82 -0.79 8.06
CA ALA A 75 -3.87 0.28 8.32
C ALA A 75 -4.45 1.34 9.26
N GLN A 76 -5.71 1.73 9.05
CA GLN A 76 -6.39 2.72 9.88
C GLN A 76 -6.62 2.21 11.30
N GLN A 77 -6.98 0.93 11.46
CA GLN A 77 -7.08 0.29 12.76
C GLN A 77 -5.72 0.30 13.46
N TRP A 78 -4.65 -0.06 12.75
CA TRP A 78 -3.30 -0.08 13.31
C TRP A 78 -2.86 1.31 13.79
N ILE A 79 -3.14 2.36 13.00
CA ILE A 79 -2.92 3.77 13.36
C ILE A 79 -3.75 4.20 14.58
N HIS A 80 -4.92 3.61 14.82
CA HIS A 80 -5.71 3.93 16.01
C HIS A 80 -5.13 3.28 17.27
N GLU A 81 -4.46 2.13 17.12
CA GLU A 81 -3.85 1.36 18.21
C GLU A 81 -2.46 1.89 18.63
N HIS A 82 -1.82 2.76 17.84
CA HIS A 82 -0.42 3.21 18.02
C HIS A 82 -0.26 4.73 17.85
#